data_AF-A0A7Y5FNN1-F1
#
_entry.id   AF-A0A7Y5FNN1-F1
#
_cell.length_a   1.000
_cell.length_b   1.000
_cell.length_c   1.000
_cell.angle_alpha   90.00
_cell.angle_beta   90.00
_cell.angle_gamma   90.00
#
_symmetry.space_group_name_H-M   'P 1'
#
loop_
_entity.id
_entity.type
_entity.pdbx_description
1 polymer ?
#
loop_
_entity_poly.entity_id
_entity_poly.type
_entity_poly.pdbx_seq_one_letter_code
_entity_poly.pdbx_strand_id
1 'polypeptide(L)'
;MRKSPVNYLLALVIIVIFWLITGLLLGGFFSDSITLAEKSSEDFYFEYQLVSGIASLLTFLLVSLWFVYGSDDKVLSKQNEAKSKYTTFFISCVMVGVIAAVVLFILNASEGIDIVSSMLMFVVQILNTLLAFWLATFISSPSNVENIPYMAG
;
A
#
# COMPACT_ATOMS: atom_id res chain seq x y z
N MET A 1 -16.34 -8.14 -20.46
CA MET A 1 -16.05 -6.75 -20.00
C MET A 1 -16.04 -6.75 -18.49
N ARG A 2 -14.89 -6.51 -17.88
CA ARG A 2 -14.76 -6.25 -16.43
C ARG A 2 -15.58 -4.99 -16.12
N LYS A 3 -16.78 -5.15 -15.52
CA LYS A 3 -17.70 -4.03 -15.27
C LYS A 3 -17.31 -3.32 -13.98
N SER A 4 -17.29 -1.99 -14.04
CA SER A 4 -16.85 -1.02 -13.03
C SER A 4 -17.21 -1.34 -11.55
N PRO A 5 -18.41 -1.83 -11.16
CA PRO A 5 -18.69 -1.98 -9.72
C PRO A 5 -18.04 -3.22 -9.09
N VAL A 6 -17.94 -4.35 -9.81
CA VAL A 6 -17.45 -5.61 -9.23
C VAL A 6 -15.96 -5.53 -8.93
N ASN A 7 -15.22 -4.87 -9.81
CA ASN A 7 -13.77 -4.74 -9.68
C ASN A 7 -13.36 -3.74 -8.58
N TYR A 8 -14.16 -2.70 -8.37
CA TYR A 8 -13.97 -1.78 -7.24
C TYR A 8 -14.11 -2.50 -5.91
N LEU A 9 -15.15 -3.33 -5.77
CA LEU A 9 -15.35 -4.16 -4.58
C LEU A 9 -14.23 -5.18 -4.40
N LEU A 10 -13.74 -5.79 -5.48
CA LEU A 10 -12.62 -6.74 -5.42
C LEU A 10 -11.33 -6.07 -4.94
N ALA A 11 -11.00 -4.88 -5.47
CA ALA A 11 -9.83 -4.13 -5.04
C ALA A 11 -9.91 -3.71 -3.57
N LEU A 12 -11.10 -3.31 -3.11
CA LEU A 12 -11.35 -3.01 -1.69
C LEU A 12 -11.07 -4.24 -0.82
N VAL A 13 -11.62 -5.40 -1.19
CA VAL A 13 -11.40 -6.66 -0.47
C VAL A 13 -9.91 -7.02 -0.43
N ILE A 14 -9.18 -6.87 -1.54
CA ILE A 14 -7.74 -7.16 -1.58
C ILE A 14 -6.97 -6.24 -0.61
N ILE A 15 -7.24 -4.93 -0.62
CA ILE A 15 -6.53 -3.97 0.24
C ILE A 15 -6.85 -4.24 1.71
N VAL A 16 -8.11 -4.51 2.04
CA VAL A 16 -8.52 -4.84 3.42
C VAL A 16 -7.87 -6.14 3.88
N ILE A 17 -7.85 -7.20 3.06
CA ILE A 17 -7.17 -8.46 3.40
C ILE A 17 -5.69 -8.23 3.62
N PHE A 18 -5.03 -7.45 2.74
CA PHE A 18 -3.63 -7.11 2.89
C PHE A 18 -3.37 -6.37 4.20
N TRP A 19 -4.19 -5.37 4.52
CA TRP A 19 -4.09 -4.65 5.78
C TRP A 19 -4.32 -5.55 7.00
N LEU A 20 -5.28 -6.49 6.95
CA LEU A 20 -5.48 -7.43 8.05
C LEU A 20 -4.26 -8.33 8.25
N ILE A 21 -3.65 -8.83 7.16
CA ILE A 21 -2.46 -9.66 7.23
C ILE A 21 -1.27 -8.85 7.77
N THR A 22 -1.01 -7.66 7.22
CA THR A 22 0.16 -6.86 7.62
C THR A 22 -0.05 -6.19 8.97
N GLY A 23 -1.19 -5.55 9.20
CA GLY A 23 -1.53 -4.87 10.44
C GLY A 23 -1.72 -5.81 11.64
N LEU A 24 -2.50 -6.90 11.49
CA LEU A 24 -2.79 -7.78 12.63
C LEU A 24 -1.69 -8.81 12.88
N LEU A 25 -1.26 -9.53 11.83
CA LEU A 25 -0.33 -10.66 12.02
C LEU A 25 1.11 -10.18 12.18
N LEU A 26 1.58 -9.24 11.36
CA LEU A 26 2.96 -8.77 11.46
C LEU A 26 3.14 -7.81 12.64
N GLY A 27 2.11 -7.05 12.99
CA GLY A 27 2.12 -6.29 14.26
C GLY A 27 2.34 -7.20 15.46
N GLY A 28 1.65 -8.35 15.53
CA GLY A 28 1.80 -9.30 16.63
C GLY A 28 3.16 -10.00 16.61
N PHE A 29 3.65 -10.34 15.42
CA PHE A 29 5.01 -10.86 15.27
C PHE A 29 6.04 -9.87 15.82
N PHE A 30 5.95 -8.59 15.45
CA PHE A 30 6.89 -7.58 15.90
C PHE A 30 6.77 -7.30 17.40
N SER A 31 5.56 -7.29 17.97
CA SER A 31 5.36 -7.05 19.41
C SER A 31 5.99 -8.15 20.27
N ASP A 32 6.05 -9.38 19.75
CA ASP A 32 6.62 -10.54 20.45
C ASP A 32 8.13 -10.70 20.18
N SER A 33 8.62 -10.20 19.04
CA SER A 33 10.02 -10.40 18.61
C SER A 33 10.95 -9.23 18.91
N ILE A 34 10.42 -7.99 19.01
CA ILE A 34 11.22 -6.79 19.19
C ILE A 34 11.38 -6.51 20.69
N THR A 35 12.62 -6.45 21.15
CA THR A 35 12.94 -5.96 22.49
C THR A 35 12.86 -4.44 22.50
N LEU A 36 11.95 -3.89 23.31
CA LEU A 36 11.77 -2.45 23.52
C LEU A 36 12.43 -2.02 24.84
N ALA A 37 12.93 -0.80 24.89
CA ALA A 37 13.67 -0.29 26.05
C ALA A 37 12.74 0.21 27.17
N GLU A 38 11.70 0.95 26.80
CA GLU A 38 10.77 1.61 27.73
C GLU A 38 9.31 1.32 27.39
N LYS A 39 8.99 1.21 26.10
CA LYS A 39 7.61 1.03 25.62
C LYS A 39 7.12 -0.40 25.82
N SER A 40 5.83 -0.55 26.13
CA SER A 40 5.20 -1.86 26.18
C SER A 40 4.98 -2.43 24.77
N SER A 41 4.94 -3.77 24.65
CA SER A 41 4.59 -4.44 23.38
C SER A 41 3.21 -4.04 22.87
N GLU A 42 2.27 -3.73 23.77
CA GLU A 42 0.90 -3.30 23.43
C GLU A 42 0.88 -1.90 22.81
N ASP A 43 1.65 -0.95 23.36
CA ASP A 43 1.75 0.40 22.84
C ASP A 43 2.41 0.41 21.45
N PHE A 44 3.49 -0.37 21.28
CA PHE A 44 4.13 -0.54 19.97
C PHE A 44 3.18 -1.16 18.95
N TYR A 45 2.44 -2.21 19.35
CA TYR A 45 1.45 -2.85 18.49
C TYR A 45 0.37 -1.86 18.03
N PHE A 46 -0.14 -1.05 18.95
CA PHE A 46 -1.13 -0.01 18.64
C PHE A 46 -0.60 1.04 17.66
N GLU A 47 0.62 1.55 17.89
CA GLU A 47 1.28 2.49 16.97
C GLU A 47 1.47 1.88 15.57
N TYR A 48 1.97 0.64 15.52
CA TYR A 48 2.15 -0.10 14.28
C TYR A 48 0.84 -0.24 13.51
N GLN A 49 -0.24 -0.64 14.18
CA GLN A 49 -1.56 -0.77 13.57
C GLN A 49 -2.08 0.58 13.07
N LEU A 50 -1.94 1.64 13.85
CA LEU A 50 -2.44 2.96 13.51
C LEU A 50 -1.74 3.50 12.26
N VAL A 51 -0.40 3.44 12.23
CA VAL A 51 0.38 3.92 11.09
C VAL A 51 0.09 3.07 9.85
N SER A 52 0.06 1.74 9.99
CA SER A 52 -0.26 0.82 8.88
C SER A 52 -1.68 1.05 8.36
N GLY A 53 -2.65 1.29 9.24
CA GLY A 53 -4.04 1.59 8.88
C GLY A 53 -4.19 2.89 8.10
N ILE A 54 -3.50 3.95 8.53
CA ILE A 54 -3.48 5.22 7.80
C ILE A 54 -2.83 5.03 6.42
N ALA A 55 -1.72 4.31 6.33
CA ALA A 55 -1.04 4.02 5.07
C ALA A 55 -1.93 3.20 4.11
N SER A 56 -2.63 2.19 4.62
CA SER A 56 -3.60 1.40 3.85
C SER A 56 -4.78 2.25 3.37
N LEU A 57 -5.30 3.16 4.20
CA LEU A 57 -6.38 4.08 3.81
C LEU A 57 -5.93 5.04 2.69
N LEU A 58 -4.74 5.63 2.80
CA LEU A 58 -4.19 6.50 1.75
C LEU A 58 -3.95 5.73 0.44
N THR A 59 -3.42 4.51 0.54
CA THR A 59 -3.24 3.63 -0.61
C THR A 59 -4.58 3.30 -1.27
N PHE A 60 -5.62 3.02 -0.49
CA PHE A 60 -6.97 2.80 -0.98
C PHE A 60 -7.51 3.99 -1.77
N LEU A 61 -7.31 5.22 -1.27
CA LEU A 61 -7.73 6.43 -1.98
C LEU A 61 -6.98 6.59 -3.31
N LEU A 62 -5.67 6.39 -3.32
CA LEU A 62 -4.85 6.46 -4.54
C LEU A 62 -5.27 5.41 -5.57
N VAL A 63 -5.49 4.18 -5.13
CA VAL A 63 -5.99 3.09 -5.98
C VAL A 63 -7.37 3.43 -6.53
N SER A 64 -8.29 3.92 -5.69
CA SER A 64 -9.64 4.33 -6.12
C SER A 64 -9.60 5.42 -7.19
N LEU A 65 -8.71 6.41 -7.05
CA LEU A 65 -8.52 7.45 -8.06
C LEU A 65 -7.97 6.89 -9.37
N TRP A 66 -7.03 5.95 -9.30
CA TRP A 66 -6.53 5.22 -10.47
C TRP A 66 -7.63 4.45 -11.21
N PHE A 67 -8.53 3.79 -10.47
CA PHE A 67 -9.70 3.12 -11.03
C PHE A 67 -10.65 4.06 -11.76
N VAL A 68 -10.98 5.19 -11.13
CA VAL A 68 -11.86 6.20 -11.73
C VAL A 68 -11.24 6.73 -13.01
N TYR A 69 -9.94 7.03 -12.99
CA TYR A 69 -9.20 7.43 -14.19
C TYR A 69 -9.30 6.35 -15.28
N GLY A 70 -8.97 5.10 -14.96
CA GLY A 70 -8.95 4.01 -15.94
C GLY A 70 -10.32 3.56 -16.46
N SER A 71 -11.41 4.01 -15.83
CA SER A 71 -12.78 3.73 -16.29
C SER A 71 -13.25 4.68 -17.39
N ASP A 72 -12.51 5.75 -17.70
CA ASP A 72 -12.82 6.66 -18.81
C ASP A 72 -12.32 6.07 -20.14
N ASP A 73 -13.23 5.95 -21.11
CA ASP A 73 -12.94 5.44 -22.45
C ASP A 73 -11.90 6.30 -23.20
N LYS A 74 -11.74 7.57 -22.83
CA LYS A 74 -10.75 8.48 -23.40
C LYS A 74 -9.30 8.14 -23.01
N VAL A 75 -9.08 7.28 -22.01
CA VAL A 75 -7.73 6.89 -21.60
C VAL A 75 -7.02 6.08 -22.69
N LEU A 76 -7.76 5.28 -23.46
CA LEU A 76 -7.21 4.47 -24.56
C LEU A 76 -6.60 5.31 -25.68
N SER A 77 -7.13 6.52 -25.92
CA SER A 77 -6.63 7.42 -26.97
C SER A 77 -5.40 8.24 -26.54
N LYS A 78 -5.02 8.18 -25.26
CA LYS A 78 -3.93 8.99 -24.68
C LYS A 78 -2.90 8.15 -23.91
N GLN A 79 -2.32 7.16 -24.59
CA GLN A 79 -1.42 6.18 -23.96
C GLN A 79 -0.24 6.81 -23.17
N ASN A 80 0.42 7.84 -23.71
CA ASN A 80 1.57 8.47 -23.03
C ASN A 80 1.15 9.20 -21.74
N GLU A 81 0.00 9.87 -21.73
CA GLU A 81 -0.55 10.51 -20.54
C GLU A 81 -0.90 9.45 -19.49
N ALA A 82 -1.51 8.35 -19.94
CA ALA A 82 -1.94 7.26 -19.07
C ALA A 82 -0.75 6.52 -18.42
N LYS A 83 0.36 6.32 -19.15
CA LYS A 83 1.63 5.82 -18.59
C LYS A 83 2.20 6.75 -17.52
N SER A 84 2.21 8.06 -17.78
CA SER A 84 2.68 9.05 -16.80
C SER A 84 1.83 9.04 -15.52
N LYS A 85 0.51 8.92 -15.66
CA LYS A 85 -0.41 8.79 -14.53
C LYS A 85 -0.19 7.50 -13.76
N TYR A 86 -0.04 6.36 -14.43
CA TYR A 86 0.30 5.09 -13.77
C TYR A 86 1.57 5.24 -12.91
N THR A 87 2.65 5.76 -13.49
CA THR A 87 3.92 5.96 -12.77
C THR A 87 3.74 6.91 -11.58
N THR A 88 2.95 7.97 -11.73
CA THR A 88 2.65 8.90 -10.63
C THR A 88 1.93 8.22 -9.48
N PHE A 89 0.87 7.44 -9.76
CA PHE A 89 0.13 6.71 -8.72
C PHE A 89 0.97 5.61 -8.07
N PHE A 90 1.77 4.90 -8.87
CA PHE A 90 2.71 3.89 -8.39
C PHE A 90 3.73 4.50 -7.42
N ILE A 91 4.42 5.57 -7.82
CA ILE A 91 5.39 6.28 -6.97
C ILE A 91 4.69 6.85 -5.74
N SER A 92 3.47 7.37 -5.86
CA SER A 92 2.72 7.88 -4.71
C SER A 92 2.45 6.77 -3.68
N CYS A 93 2.08 5.56 -4.09
CA CYS A 93 1.89 4.43 -3.17
C CYS A 93 3.21 4.01 -2.51
N VAL A 94 4.32 4.00 -3.25
CA VAL A 94 5.66 3.78 -2.68
C VAL A 94 5.98 4.83 -1.62
N MET A 95 5.74 6.11 -1.92
CA MET A 95 5.99 7.22 -0.99
C MET A 95 5.14 7.10 0.27
N VAL A 96 3.87 6.67 0.18
CA VAL A 96 3.05 6.39 1.37
C VAL A 96 3.71 5.34 2.26
N GLY A 97 4.21 4.23 1.68
CA GLY A 97 4.90 3.19 2.43
C GLY A 97 6.22 3.65 3.06
N VAL A 98 7.02 4.43 2.32
CA VAL A 98 8.25 5.05 2.84
C VAL A 98 7.95 5.97 4.02
N ILE A 99 6.95 6.86 3.87
CA ILE A 99 6.56 7.79 4.92
C ILE A 99 6.06 7.03 6.15
N ALA A 100 5.23 6.01 5.98
CA ALA A 100 4.74 5.18 7.07
C ALA A 100 5.89 4.51 7.84
N ALA A 101 6.87 3.94 7.13
CA ALA A 101 8.06 3.36 7.75
C ALA A 101 8.91 4.40 8.50
N VAL A 102 9.11 5.58 7.92
CA VAL A 102 9.84 6.68 8.58
C VAL A 102 9.12 7.16 9.84
N VAL A 103 7.79 7.28 9.80
CA VAL A 103 6.98 7.65 10.96
C VAL A 103 7.14 6.61 12.07
N LEU A 104 7.05 5.30 11.76
CA LEU A 104 7.27 4.24 12.75
C LEU A 104 8.68 4.28 13.35
N PHE A 105 9.69 4.55 12.53
CA PHE A 105 11.06 4.72 12.98
C PHE A 105 11.19 5.90 13.95
N ILE A 106 10.62 7.06 13.63
CA ILE A 106 10.66 8.26 14.49
C ILE A 106 9.94 8.01 15.82
N LEU A 107 8.76 7.38 15.80
CA LEU A 107 7.98 7.08 17.00
C LEU A 107 8.67 6.10 17.96
N ASN A 108 9.62 5.31 17.44
CA ASN A 108 10.30 4.25 18.19
C ASN A 108 11.83 4.43 18.21
N ALA A 109 12.33 5.63 17.87
CA ALA A 109 13.77 5.89 17.77
C ALA A 109 14.50 5.72 19.12
N SER A 110 13.80 5.96 20.23
CA SER A 110 14.32 5.79 21.60
C SER A 110 14.34 4.34 22.07
N GLU A 111 13.59 3.44 21.42
CA GLU A 111 13.39 2.07 21.92
C GLU A 111 14.55 1.12 21.60
N GLY A 112 15.56 1.59 20.86
CA GLY A 112 16.74 0.78 20.53
C GLY A 112 16.45 -0.39 19.60
N ILE A 113 15.38 -0.30 18.79
CA ILE A 113 15.02 -1.33 17.80
C ILE A 113 16.21 -1.59 16.88
N ASP A 114 16.57 -2.86 16.73
CA ASP A 114 17.69 -3.26 15.90
C ASP A 114 17.43 -2.96 14.41
N ILE A 115 18.53 -2.88 13.64
CA ILE A 115 18.47 -2.52 12.22
C ILE A 115 17.70 -3.56 11.39
N VAL A 116 17.73 -4.84 11.77
CA VAL A 116 17.05 -5.91 11.01
C VAL A 116 15.54 -5.77 11.20
N SER A 117 15.08 -5.57 12.44
CA SER A 117 13.67 -5.30 12.74
C SER A 117 13.17 -4.03 12.04
N SER A 118 13.99 -2.96 12.04
CA SER A 118 13.68 -1.72 11.33
C SER A 118 13.56 -1.91 9.80
N MET A 119 14.48 -2.67 9.20
CA MET A 119 14.41 -3.02 7.78
C MET A 119 13.20 -3.88 7.44
N LEU A 120 12.85 -4.85 8.30
CA LEU A 120 11.65 -5.67 8.12
C LEU A 120 10.39 -4.82 8.16
N MET A 121 10.26 -3.92 9.14
CA MET A 121 9.13 -2.99 9.20
C MET A 121 9.04 -2.14 7.92
N PHE A 122 10.17 -1.61 7.43
CA PHE A 122 10.21 -0.87 6.17
C PHE A 122 9.71 -1.70 4.98
N VAL A 123 10.26 -2.91 4.79
CA VAL A 123 9.87 -3.80 3.70
C VAL A 123 8.37 -4.11 3.78
N VAL A 124 7.87 -4.41 4.97
CA VAL A 124 6.45 -4.70 5.17
C VAL A 124 5.57 -3.51 4.82
N GLN A 125 5.93 -2.28 5.22
CA GLN A 125 5.16 -1.08 4.85
C GLN A 125 5.16 -0.83 3.34
N ILE A 126 6.30 -1.03 2.68
CA ILE A 126 6.38 -0.92 1.22
C ILE A 126 5.52 -1.98 0.54
N LEU A 127 5.58 -3.24 0.99
CA LEU A 127 4.76 -4.31 0.43
C LEU A 127 3.27 -4.03 0.65
N ASN A 128 2.89 -3.50 1.81
CA ASN A 128 1.51 -3.17 2.15
C ASN A 128 0.91 -2.15 1.17
N THR A 129 1.69 -1.15 0.73
CA THR A 129 1.20 -0.13 -0.20
C THR A 129 1.39 -0.51 -1.67
N LEU A 130 2.55 -1.09 -2.01
CA LEU A 130 2.92 -1.43 -3.38
C LEU A 130 2.18 -2.65 -3.92
N LEU A 131 2.08 -3.74 -3.14
CA LEU A 131 1.34 -4.93 -3.59
C LEU A 131 -0.15 -4.63 -3.69
N ALA A 132 -0.69 -3.83 -2.77
CA ALA A 132 -2.07 -3.34 -2.85
C ALA A 132 -2.34 -2.62 -4.18
N PHE A 133 -1.48 -1.66 -4.56
CA PHE A 133 -1.62 -0.95 -5.83
C PHE A 133 -1.42 -1.85 -7.05
N TRP A 134 -0.43 -2.75 -7.00
CA TRP A 134 -0.13 -3.67 -8.10
C TRP A 134 -1.28 -4.65 -8.34
N LEU A 135 -1.77 -5.31 -7.28
CA LEU A 135 -2.91 -6.25 -7.36
C LEU A 135 -4.18 -5.53 -7.83
N ALA A 136 -4.45 -4.34 -7.29
CA ALA A 136 -5.56 -3.53 -7.76
C ALA A 136 -5.43 -3.15 -9.24
N THR A 137 -4.22 -2.84 -9.70
CA THR A 137 -3.98 -2.46 -11.10
C THR A 137 -4.16 -3.65 -12.05
N PHE A 138 -3.53 -4.78 -11.78
CA PHE A 138 -3.52 -5.88 -12.76
C PHE A 138 -4.72 -6.82 -12.65
N ILE A 139 -5.24 -7.06 -11.44
CA ILE A 139 -6.34 -8.02 -11.25
C ILE A 139 -7.69 -7.33 -11.45
N SER A 140 -7.77 -6.08 -11.00
CA SER A 140 -9.05 -5.39 -10.86
C SER A 140 -9.21 -4.22 -11.82
N SER A 141 -8.17 -3.55 -12.31
CA SER A 141 -8.41 -2.35 -13.14
C SER A 141 -9.12 -2.65 -14.45
N PRO A 142 -9.85 -1.65 -15.01
CA PRO A 142 -10.48 -1.79 -16.31
C PRO A 142 -9.47 -2.24 -17.37
N SER A 143 -9.93 -3.03 -18.34
CA SER A 143 -9.10 -3.57 -19.43
C SER A 143 -8.37 -2.46 -20.22
N ASN A 144 -8.87 -1.24 -20.14
CA ASN A 144 -8.29 -0.06 -20.79
C ASN A 144 -6.93 0.35 -20.18
N VAL A 145 -6.69 0.04 -18.91
CA VAL A 145 -5.49 0.46 -18.18
C VAL A 145 -4.66 -0.68 -17.60
N GLU A 146 -5.20 -1.89 -17.56
CA GLU A 146 -4.53 -3.12 -17.08
C GLU A 146 -3.16 -3.34 -17.74
N ASN A 147 -3.04 -3.05 -19.04
CA ASN A 147 -1.82 -3.32 -19.82
C ASN A 147 -0.97 -2.07 -20.10
N ILE A 148 -1.37 -0.88 -19.62
CA ILE A 148 -0.61 0.36 -19.86
C ILE A 148 0.90 0.23 -19.57
N PRO A 149 1.33 -0.44 -18.49
CA PRO A 149 2.76 -0.61 -18.19
C PRO A 149 3.52 -1.44 -19.24
N TYR A 150 2.81 -2.26 -20.01
CA TYR A 150 3.37 -3.19 -20.99
C TYR A 150 3.11 -2.82 -22.45
N MET A 151 2.27 -1.80 -22.71
CA MET A 151 2.02 -1.34 -24.09
C MET A 151 3.30 -0.72 -24.66
N ALA A 152 3.76 -1.23 -25.81
CA ALA A 152 4.82 -0.59 -26.59
C ALA A 152 4.36 0.82 -26.97
N GLY A 153 5.16 1.83 -26.63
CA GLY A 153 4.97 3.23 -27.06
C GLY A 153 5.83 3.51 -28.26
#